data_AF-A0A925I5P8-F1
#
_entry.id   AF-A0A925I5P8-F1
#
_cell.length_a   1.000
_cell.length_b   1.000
_cell.length_c   1.000
_cell.angle_alpha   90.00
_cell.angle_beta   90.00
_cell.angle_gamma   90.00
#
_symmetry.space_group_name_H-M   'P 1'
#
loop_
_entity.id
_entity.type
_entity.pdbx_description
1 polymer ?
#
loop_
_entity_poly.entity_id
_entity_poly.type
_entity_poly.pdbx_seq_one_letter_code
_entity_poly.pdbx_strand_id
1 'polypeptide(L)'
;MKKFLTLLLISLFINQTIKAQTSGGPDAYGYIWRDSNDPLGPTYNWIDVIAKGGTQVGSLSDDNSVGSYNMGFSFHYYWYDVSSYWIGSNGYLGFTSGQLSSVFAAIPSTAGSQNFLAALGADLLFD
;
A
#
# COMPACT_ATOMS: atom_id res chain seq x y z
N MET A 1 35.36 18.04 -31.67
CA MET A 1 33.99 18.58 -31.46
C MET A 1 32.91 17.50 -31.44
N LYS A 2 32.73 16.68 -32.49
CA LYS A 2 31.64 15.67 -32.53
C LYS A 2 31.65 14.66 -31.36
N LYS A 3 32.81 14.09 -31.01
CA LYS A 3 32.94 13.14 -29.87
C LYS A 3 32.65 13.78 -28.50
N PHE A 4 32.97 15.06 -28.34
CA PHE A 4 32.72 15.81 -27.09
C PHE A 4 31.23 16.11 -26.92
N LEU A 5 30.55 16.44 -28.02
CA LEU A 5 29.09 16.63 -28.05
C LEU A 5 28.34 15.32 -27.78
N THR A 6 28.84 14.18 -28.28
CA THR A 6 28.25 12.86 -28.01
C THR A 6 28.39 12.45 -26.54
N LEU A 7 29.55 12.67 -25.90
CA LEU A 7 29.73 12.41 -24.46
C LEU A 7 28.86 13.31 -23.58
N LEU A 8 28.71 14.59 -23.95
CA LEU A 8 27.84 15.53 -23.24
C LEU A 8 26.35 15.10 -23.34
N LEU A 9 25.90 14.68 -24.52
CA LEU A 9 24.56 14.14 -24.72
C LEU A 9 24.32 12.86 -23.91
N ILE A 10 25.28 11.93 -23.87
CA ILE A 10 25.18 10.71 -23.05
C ILE A 10 25.08 11.03 -21.55
N SER A 11 25.85 12.00 -21.03
CA SER A 11 25.75 12.41 -19.62
C SER A 11 24.41 13.05 -19.23
N LEU A 12 23.70 13.64 -20.19
CA LEU A 12 22.35 14.19 -19.99
C LEU A 12 21.28 13.11 -19.84
N PHE A 13 21.54 11.87 -20.30
CA PHE A 13 20.60 10.74 -20.19
C PHE A 13 20.89 9.77 -19.02
N ILE A 14 22.02 9.91 -18.32
CA ILE A 14 22.44 8.95 -17.26
C ILE A 14 21.87 9.30 -15.87
N ASN A 15 21.25 10.47 -15.68
CA ASN A 15 20.77 10.92 -14.35
C ASN A 15 19.26 10.76 -14.15
N GLN A 16 18.67 9.63 -14.57
CA GLN A 16 17.31 9.27 -14.15
C GLN A 16 17.45 8.32 -12.95
N THR A 17 17.55 8.85 -11.73
CA THR A 17 17.41 8.02 -10.53
C THR A 17 15.94 7.59 -10.48
N ILE A 18 15.68 6.30 -10.72
CA ILE A 18 14.36 5.71 -10.47
C ILE A 18 14.15 5.74 -8.97
N LYS A 19 13.50 6.80 -8.48
CA LYS A 19 13.04 6.88 -7.10
C LYS A 19 11.75 6.08 -7.00
N ALA A 20 11.62 5.26 -5.95
CA ALA A 20 10.32 4.74 -5.56
C ALA A 20 9.35 5.92 -5.37
N GLN A 21 8.09 5.71 -5.74
CA GLN A 21 7.06 6.72 -5.55
C GLN A 21 6.88 6.96 -4.04
N THR A 22 6.87 8.22 -3.62
CA THR A 22 6.70 8.62 -2.21
C THR A 22 5.30 9.15 -1.93
N SER A 23 4.52 9.43 -2.97
CA SER A 23 3.13 9.89 -2.86
C SER A 23 2.34 9.60 -4.13
N GLY A 24 1.01 9.54 -4.03
CA GLY A 24 0.13 9.30 -5.17
C GLY A 24 -1.29 9.81 -4.98
N GLY A 25 -2.07 9.68 -6.05
CA GLY A 25 -3.38 10.31 -6.18
C GLY A 25 -3.32 11.79 -6.61
N PRO A 26 -4.44 12.54 -6.54
CA PRO A 26 -5.75 12.03 -6.17
C PRO A 26 -6.26 10.99 -7.17
N ASP A 27 -6.93 9.95 -6.68
CA ASP A 27 -7.75 9.10 -7.54
C ASP A 27 -9.03 9.84 -7.99
N ALA A 28 -9.90 9.15 -8.74
CA ALA A 28 -11.14 9.74 -9.24
C ALA A 28 -12.14 10.16 -8.13
N TYR A 29 -12.00 9.62 -6.91
CA TYR A 29 -12.80 10.00 -5.75
C TYR A 29 -12.16 11.13 -4.94
N GLY A 30 -10.84 11.27 -5.01
CA GLY A 30 -10.05 12.31 -4.35
C GLY A 30 -9.07 11.79 -3.30
N TYR A 31 -8.93 10.47 -3.10
CA TYR A 31 -7.95 9.97 -2.11
C TYR A 31 -6.51 10.13 -2.61
N ILE A 32 -5.64 10.50 -1.68
CA ILE A 32 -4.20 10.62 -1.86
C ILE A 32 -3.46 9.74 -0.86
N TRP A 33 -2.21 9.40 -1.15
CA TRP A 33 -1.30 8.78 -0.18
C TRP A 33 0.07 9.46 -0.22
N ARG A 34 0.77 9.41 0.92
CA ARG A 34 2.16 9.88 1.09
C ARG A 34 2.87 8.98 2.10
N ASP A 35 4.09 8.55 1.79
CA ASP A 35 4.97 7.89 2.73
C ASP A 35 5.84 8.91 3.49
N SER A 36 6.65 8.44 4.44
CA SER A 36 7.53 9.31 5.24
C SER A 36 8.77 9.85 4.49
N ASN A 37 8.99 9.42 3.24
CA ASN A 37 10.05 9.95 2.38
C ASN A 37 9.56 11.16 1.56
N ASP A 38 8.25 11.40 1.48
CA ASP A 38 7.67 12.58 0.83
C ASP A 38 7.91 13.84 1.69
N PRO A 39 8.32 14.99 1.11
CA PRO A 39 8.52 16.23 1.86
C PRO A 39 7.27 16.76 2.58
N LEU A 40 6.07 16.35 2.12
CA LEU A 40 4.78 16.67 2.74
C LEU A 40 4.17 15.42 3.41
N GLY A 41 4.95 14.35 3.54
CA GLY A 41 4.56 13.12 4.19
C GLY A 41 4.60 13.19 5.71
N PRO A 42 4.06 12.18 6.40
CA PRO A 42 4.14 12.10 7.85
C PRO A 42 5.60 11.91 8.31
N THR A 43 5.95 12.52 9.44
CA THR A 43 7.22 12.20 10.12
C THR A 43 7.21 10.73 10.53
N TYR A 44 8.24 9.98 10.14
CA TYR A 44 8.41 8.61 10.59
C TYR A 44 8.40 8.53 12.12
N ASN A 45 7.49 7.70 12.66
CA ASN A 45 7.37 7.46 14.07
C ASN A 45 7.07 5.99 14.31
N TRP A 46 8.03 5.26 14.88
CA TRP A 46 7.83 3.85 15.20
C TRP A 46 6.76 3.70 16.28
N ILE A 47 5.76 2.87 16.00
CA ILE A 47 4.71 2.52 16.96
C ILE A 47 4.99 1.10 17.44
N ASP A 48 5.42 0.99 18.69
CA ASP A 48 5.52 -0.32 19.35
C ASP A 48 4.10 -0.85 19.63
N VAL A 49 3.67 -1.81 18.81
CA VAL A 49 2.34 -2.41 18.90
C VAL A 49 2.16 -3.23 20.17
N ILE A 50 3.23 -3.80 20.74
CA ILE A 50 3.15 -4.59 21.98
C ILE A 50 2.94 -3.66 23.17
N ALA A 51 3.76 -2.60 23.26
CA ALA A 51 3.62 -1.59 24.32
C ALA A 51 2.27 -0.85 24.27
N LYS A 52 1.61 -0.82 23.11
CA LYS A 52 0.28 -0.24 22.90
C LYS A 52 -0.88 -1.21 23.15
N GLY A 53 -0.62 -2.44 23.58
CA GLY A 53 -1.67 -3.44 23.83
C GLY A 53 -2.27 -4.01 22.55
N GLY A 54 -1.47 -4.10 21.48
CA GLY A 54 -1.86 -4.72 20.22
C GLY A 54 -2.34 -6.17 20.42
N THR A 55 -3.31 -6.56 19.61
CA THR A 55 -3.83 -7.94 19.60
C THR A 55 -3.06 -8.76 18.58
N GLN A 56 -2.52 -9.90 19.00
CA GLN A 56 -1.88 -10.84 18.07
C GLN A 56 -2.93 -11.38 17.10
N VAL A 57 -2.63 -11.31 15.82
CA VAL A 57 -3.45 -11.87 14.74
C VAL A 57 -3.16 -13.36 14.66
N GLY A 58 -4.09 -14.18 15.16
CA GLY A 58 -4.01 -15.64 15.07
C GLY A 58 -4.49 -16.15 13.71
N SER A 59 -4.02 -17.36 13.34
CA SER A 59 -4.49 -18.13 12.17
C SER A 59 -4.22 -17.51 10.80
N LEU A 60 -3.48 -16.41 10.72
CA LEU A 60 -2.96 -15.91 9.45
C LEU A 60 -1.90 -16.90 8.94
N SER A 61 -2.02 -17.31 7.69
CA SER A 61 -1.15 -18.27 7.03
C SER A 61 -0.97 -17.87 5.58
N ASP A 62 -0.11 -18.58 4.85
CA ASP A 62 0.02 -18.41 3.41
C ASP A 62 -1.36 -18.46 2.71
N ASP A 63 -1.54 -17.53 1.76
CA ASP A 63 -2.71 -17.39 0.90
C ASP A 63 -4.08 -17.40 1.61
N ASN A 64 -4.17 -16.84 2.81
CA ASN A 64 -5.44 -16.67 3.51
C ASN A 64 -5.75 -15.22 3.93
N SER A 65 -6.97 -15.03 4.45
CA SER A 65 -7.41 -13.81 5.12
C SER A 65 -8.08 -14.15 6.44
N VAL A 66 -7.83 -13.36 7.48
CA VAL A 66 -8.43 -13.54 8.82
C VAL A 66 -9.16 -12.28 9.26
N GLY A 67 -10.23 -12.44 10.03
CA GLY A 67 -11.10 -11.35 10.45
C GLY A 67 -12.56 -11.80 10.61
N SER A 68 -13.51 -10.86 10.67
CA SER A 68 -13.29 -9.41 10.70
C SER A 68 -12.81 -8.91 12.07
N TYR A 69 -11.92 -7.93 12.09
CA TYR A 69 -11.55 -7.18 13.29
C TYR A 69 -12.29 -5.85 13.34
N ASN A 70 -12.68 -5.42 14.54
CA ASN A 70 -13.27 -4.09 14.75
C ASN A 70 -12.19 -3.02 14.71
N MET A 71 -12.41 -1.95 13.94
CA MET A 71 -11.47 -0.85 13.78
C MET A 71 -11.48 0.14 14.95
N GLY A 72 -12.58 0.16 15.72
CA GLY A 72 -12.81 1.11 16.83
C GLY A 72 -13.30 2.49 16.37
N PHE A 73 -13.38 2.72 15.06
CA PHE A 73 -13.90 3.93 14.45
C PHE A 73 -14.57 3.64 13.11
N SER A 74 -15.35 4.60 12.61
CA SER A 74 -15.91 4.57 11.27
C SER A 74 -14.94 5.22 10.29
N PHE A 75 -14.56 4.48 9.26
CA PHE A 75 -13.73 4.96 8.15
C PHE A 75 -14.61 5.14 6.92
N HIS A 76 -14.65 6.37 6.39
CA HIS A 76 -15.33 6.64 5.13
C HIS A 76 -14.47 6.11 3.99
N TYR A 77 -14.94 5.06 3.31
CA TYR A 77 -14.28 4.42 2.19
C TYR A 77 -15.12 4.62 0.92
N TYR A 78 -14.72 5.58 0.10
CA TYR A 78 -15.48 5.98 -1.09
C TYR A 78 -16.94 6.25 -0.72
N TRP A 79 -17.89 5.55 -1.34
CA TRP A 79 -19.32 5.83 -1.25
C TRP A 79 -20.00 5.39 0.05
N TYR A 80 -19.27 4.76 0.98
CA TYR A 80 -19.85 4.18 2.19
C TYR A 80 -18.85 4.12 3.35
N ASP A 81 -19.38 3.92 4.56
CA ASP A 81 -18.59 3.81 5.77
C ASP A 81 -18.32 2.34 6.14
N VAL A 82 -17.11 2.07 6.62
CA VAL A 82 -16.69 0.75 7.13
C VAL A 82 -16.19 0.89 8.56
N SER A 83 -16.40 -0.14 9.38
CA SER A 83 -15.98 -0.16 10.80
C SER A 83 -15.26 -1.45 11.19
N SER A 84 -15.09 -2.36 10.25
CA SER A 84 -14.36 -3.61 10.41
C SER A 84 -13.52 -3.92 9.18
N TYR A 85 -12.52 -4.77 9.37
CA TYR A 85 -11.58 -5.15 8.30
C TYR A 85 -11.12 -6.60 8.45
N TRP A 86 -10.68 -7.15 7.33
CA TRP A 86 -10.00 -8.44 7.21
C TRP A 86 -8.53 -8.17 6.90
N ILE A 87 -7.66 -9.00 7.45
CA ILE A 87 -6.21 -8.95 7.20
C ILE A 87 -5.87 -10.07 6.23
N GLY A 88 -5.28 -9.72 5.11
CA GLY A 88 -4.78 -10.64 4.11
C GLY A 88 -3.30 -10.94 4.30
N SER A 89 -2.94 -12.21 4.14
CA SER A 89 -1.54 -12.66 4.15
C SER A 89 -0.69 -12.03 3.05
N ASN A 90 -1.32 -11.57 1.98
CA ASN A 90 -0.67 -10.92 0.83
C ASN A 90 -0.59 -9.39 0.97
N GLY A 91 -0.41 -8.89 2.20
CA GLY A 91 -0.09 -7.48 2.46
C GLY A 91 -1.23 -6.50 2.15
N TYR A 92 -2.47 -6.91 2.38
CA TYR A 92 -3.66 -6.09 2.17
C TYR A 92 -4.62 -6.11 3.38
N LEU A 93 -5.44 -5.07 3.49
CA LEU A 93 -6.67 -5.09 4.26
C LEU A 93 -7.87 -5.17 3.32
N GLY A 94 -8.92 -5.89 3.73
CA GLY A 94 -10.20 -5.96 3.01
C GLY A 94 -11.37 -5.51 3.88
N PHE A 95 -12.35 -4.81 3.33
CA PHE A 95 -13.59 -4.45 4.07
C PHE A 95 -14.72 -5.47 3.88
N THR A 96 -14.44 -6.52 3.12
CA THR A 96 -15.26 -7.73 2.97
C THR A 96 -14.34 -8.94 2.99
N SER A 97 -14.87 -10.13 3.30
CA SER A 97 -14.11 -11.37 3.16
C SER A 97 -13.75 -11.57 1.68
N GLY A 98 -12.47 -11.66 1.35
CA GLY A 98 -11.99 -11.82 -0.02
C GLY A 98 -10.48 -11.87 -0.05
N GLN A 99 -9.94 -12.39 -1.15
CA GLN A 99 -8.50 -12.58 -1.32
C GLN A 99 -7.97 -11.72 -2.46
N LEU A 100 -6.80 -11.11 -2.24
CA LEU A 100 -5.98 -10.49 -3.26
C LEU A 100 -4.73 -11.36 -3.45
N SER A 101 -4.57 -11.94 -4.63
CA SER A 101 -3.50 -12.89 -4.93
C SER A 101 -2.55 -12.33 -6.00
N SER A 102 -1.32 -12.85 -6.02
CA SER A 102 -0.36 -12.63 -7.11
C SER A 102 -1.01 -12.99 -8.46
N VAL A 103 -0.89 -12.18 -9.52
CA VAL A 103 0.14 -11.18 -9.85
C VAL A 103 -0.17 -9.72 -9.47
N PHE A 104 -1.00 -9.47 -8.44
CA PHE A 104 -1.36 -8.13 -7.93
C PHE A 104 -1.64 -7.10 -9.04
N ALA A 105 -2.76 -7.28 -9.75
CA ALA A 105 -3.18 -6.33 -10.76
C ALA A 105 -3.35 -4.92 -10.17
N ALA A 106 -3.14 -3.89 -11.00
CA ALA A 106 -3.39 -2.51 -10.61
C ALA A 106 -4.85 -2.34 -10.14
N ILE A 107 -5.02 -1.73 -8.97
CA ILE A 107 -6.30 -1.33 -8.40
C ILE A 107 -6.37 0.20 -8.37
N PRO A 108 -7.55 0.82 -8.61
CA PRO A 108 -8.84 0.19 -8.88
C PRO A 108 -8.94 -0.41 -10.29
N SER A 109 -9.73 -1.48 -10.43
CA SER A 109 -10.03 -2.14 -11.70
C SER A 109 -11.52 -2.44 -11.80
N THR A 110 -12.11 -2.25 -12.98
CA THR A 110 -13.52 -2.59 -13.26
C THR A 110 -13.79 -4.08 -13.34
N ALA A 111 -12.73 -4.90 -13.43
CA ALA A 111 -12.82 -6.34 -13.68
C ALA A 111 -12.40 -7.20 -12.47
N GLY A 112 -12.12 -6.61 -11.31
CA GLY A 112 -11.38 -7.31 -10.25
C GLY A 112 -11.78 -6.99 -8.81
N SER A 113 -10.82 -7.26 -7.93
CA SER A 113 -10.84 -7.14 -6.48
C SER A 113 -11.33 -5.77 -6.01
N GLN A 114 -12.43 -5.77 -5.24
CA GLN A 114 -13.05 -4.57 -4.65
C GLN A 114 -12.83 -4.55 -3.14
N ASN A 115 -12.96 -3.37 -2.54
CA ASN A 115 -12.93 -3.20 -1.08
C ASN A 115 -11.61 -3.58 -0.42
N PHE A 116 -10.49 -3.35 -1.11
CA PHE A 116 -9.14 -3.60 -0.59
C PHE A 116 -8.35 -2.31 -0.41
N LEU A 117 -7.47 -2.33 0.59
CA LEU A 117 -6.38 -1.39 0.81
C LEU A 117 -5.06 -2.20 0.80
N ALA A 118 -4.31 -2.16 -0.30
CA ALA A 118 -3.10 -2.94 -0.49
C ALA A 118 -1.84 -2.06 -0.38
N ALA A 119 -1.57 -1.55 0.83
CA ALA A 119 -0.44 -0.64 1.06
C ALA A 119 0.93 -1.32 0.90
N LEU A 120 1.01 -2.63 1.16
CA LEU A 120 2.20 -3.44 0.88
C LEU A 120 2.03 -4.19 -0.43
N GLY A 121 0.89 -4.88 -0.61
CA GLY A 121 0.56 -5.60 -1.84
C GLY A 121 1.55 -6.71 -2.19
N ALA A 122 2.03 -7.43 -1.18
CA ALA A 122 2.99 -8.52 -1.27
C ALA A 122 2.87 -9.41 -0.02
N ASP A 123 3.34 -10.66 -0.13
CA ASP A 123 3.29 -11.64 0.94
C ASP A 123 3.96 -11.13 2.22
N LEU A 124 3.25 -11.33 3.33
CA LEU A 124 3.78 -11.11 4.67
C LEU A 124 4.63 -12.31 5.07
N LEU A 125 5.75 -12.03 5.75
CA LEU A 125 6.60 -13.04 6.37
C LEU A 125 6.14 -13.26 7.81
N PHE A 126 5.99 -14.51 8.23
CA PHE A 126 5.39 -14.92 9.51
C PHE A 126 6.37 -15.63 10.47
N ASP A 127 7.66 -15.46 10.23
CA ASP A 127 8.79 -16.12 10.92
C ASP A 127 8.75 -15.99 12.46
#